data_AF-A0A9R1NVN8-F1
#
_entry.id   AF-A0A9R1NVN8-F1
#
_cell.length_a   1.000
_cell.length_b   1.000
_cell.length_c   1.000
_cell.angle_alpha   90.00
_cell.angle_beta   90.00
_cell.angle_gamma   90.00
#
_symmetry.space_group_name_H-M   'P 1'
#
loop_
_entity.id
_entity.type
_entity.pdbx_description
1 polymer ?
#
loop_
_entity_poly.entity_id
_entity_poly.type
_entity_poly.pdbx_seq_one_letter_code
_entity_poly.pdbx_strand_id
1 'polypeptide(L)'
;MVLRRFAWPFGGQRASFCGSFTGWRECPMGLVGTEFQVVFDLPPGLYQYRFLVDGVWRCDDTKPIVRDEYGLISNEMLVTLVENNTHPAVQLEPPPIRRMNLDEGTILTTVRVEVPNFIFCLA
;
A
#
# COMPACT_ATOMS: atom_id res chain seq x y z
N MET A 1 18.38 6.77 -3.82
CA MET A 1 17.69 5.62 -3.21
C MET A 1 17.10 6.09 -1.88
N VAL A 2 16.08 5.41 -1.37
CA VAL A 2 15.32 5.80 -0.17
C VAL A 2 15.18 4.58 0.73
N LEU A 3 15.65 4.69 1.97
CA LEU A 3 15.50 3.64 2.97
C LEU A 3 14.04 3.51 3.40
N ARG A 4 13.50 2.28 3.32
CA ARG A 4 12.14 1.95 3.73
C ARG A 4 12.14 0.78 4.69
N ARG A 5 11.50 0.99 5.84
CA ARG A 5 11.30 -0.03 6.88
C ARG A 5 9.95 -0.69 6.68
N PHE A 6 9.95 -2.02 6.68
CA PHE A 6 8.76 -2.86 6.71
C PHE A 6 8.72 -3.57 8.05
N ALA A 7 7.58 -3.52 8.72
CA ALA A 7 7.38 -4.10 10.04
C ALA A 7 6.11 -4.96 10.07
N TRP A 8 6.18 -6.06 10.80
CA TRP A 8 5.06 -6.94 11.11
C TRP A 8 4.88 -6.99 12.63
N PRO A 9 3.89 -6.25 13.18
CA PRO A 9 3.70 -6.10 14.62
C PRO A 9 2.76 -7.16 15.24
N PHE A 10 2.21 -8.08 14.45
CA PHE A 10 1.13 -8.98 14.89
C PHE A 10 1.63 -10.31 15.49
N GLY A 11 2.92 -10.40 15.84
CA GLY A 11 3.54 -11.61 16.38
C GLY A 11 3.77 -12.72 15.34
N GLY A 12 4.24 -13.88 15.83
CA GLY A 12 4.64 -15.05 15.04
C GLY A 12 5.92 -15.68 15.58
N GLN A 13 6.28 -16.89 15.13
CA GLN A 13 7.58 -17.50 15.47
C GLN A 13 8.68 -17.11 14.47
N ARG A 14 8.32 -16.96 13.20
CA ARG A 14 9.22 -16.50 12.14
C ARG A 14 8.45 -15.69 11.09
N ALA A 15 9.10 -14.70 10.52
CA ALA A 15 8.56 -13.90 9.43
C ALA A 15 9.59 -13.71 8.33
N SER A 16 9.14 -13.85 7.08
CA SER A 16 9.89 -13.48 5.88
C SER A 16 9.12 -12.40 5.12
N PHE A 17 9.84 -11.46 4.52
CA PHE A 17 9.31 -10.45 3.62
C PHE A 17 9.47 -10.91 2.17
N CYS A 18 8.46 -10.72 1.33
CA CYS A 18 8.53 -10.94 -0.11
C CYS A 18 7.97 -9.72 -0.83
N GLY A 19 8.71 -9.13 -1.76
CA GLY A 19 8.26 -7.97 -2.52
C GLY A 19 8.57 -8.08 -4.00
N SER A 20 7.92 -7.25 -4.81
CA SER A 20 8.16 -7.19 -6.25
C SER A 20 9.64 -6.90 -6.58
N PHE A 21 10.28 -6.04 -5.79
CA PHE A 21 11.72 -5.71 -5.93
C PHE A 21 12.67 -6.81 -5.46
N THR A 22 12.20 -7.79 -4.66
CA THR A 22 13.00 -8.97 -4.28
C THR A 22 12.83 -10.12 -5.27
N GLY A 23 12.02 -9.94 -6.32
CA GLY A 23 11.59 -11.01 -7.21
C GLY A 23 10.72 -12.04 -6.48
N TRP A 24 9.96 -11.60 -5.46
CA TRP A 24 9.13 -12.45 -4.60
C TRP A 24 9.89 -13.55 -3.83
N ARG A 25 11.21 -13.42 -3.71
CA ARG A 25 12.02 -14.30 -2.85
C ARG A 25 11.84 -13.91 -1.38
N GLU A 26 11.83 -14.93 -0.54
CA GLU A 26 11.79 -14.78 0.91
C GLU A 26 13.05 -14.09 1.44
N CYS A 27 12.85 -12.98 2.15
CA CYS A 27 13.88 -12.26 2.88
C CYS A 27 13.57 -12.36 4.37
N PRO A 28 14.32 -13.16 5.16
CA PRO A 28 14.08 -13.30 6.59
C PRO A 28 14.07 -11.95 7.31
N MET A 29 13.11 -11.75 8.20
CA MET A 29 12.98 -10.54 8.99
C MET A 29 13.60 -10.74 10.38
N GLY A 30 14.21 -9.69 10.93
CA GLY A 30 14.75 -9.70 12.28
C GLY A 30 13.68 -9.33 13.31
N LEU A 31 13.63 -10.03 14.45
CA LEU A 31 12.76 -9.64 15.56
C LEU A 31 13.41 -8.49 16.35
N VAL A 32 12.73 -7.34 16.41
CA VAL A 32 13.16 -6.16 17.16
C VAL A 32 12.05 -5.78 18.13
N GLY A 33 12.29 -6.00 19.43
CA GLY A 33 11.24 -5.88 20.44
C GLY A 33 10.18 -6.96 20.21
N THR A 34 8.97 -6.53 19.84
CA THR A 34 7.82 -7.42 19.54
C THR A 34 7.44 -7.44 18.06
N GLU A 35 8.19 -6.75 17.20
CA GLU A 35 7.89 -6.64 15.77
C GLU A 35 8.97 -7.32 14.94
N PHE A 36 8.58 -8.05 13.90
CA PHE A 36 9.52 -8.45 12.86
C PHE A 36 9.77 -7.29 11.92
N GLN A 37 11.03 -7.00 11.60
CA GLN A 37 11.41 -5.84 10.80
C GLN A 37 12.46 -6.18 9.74
N VAL A 38 12.40 -5.46 8.62
CA VAL A 38 13.43 -5.45 7.58
C VAL A 38 13.49 -4.05 6.94
N VAL A 39 14.68 -3.65 6.49
CA VAL A 39 14.90 -2.36 5.84
C VAL A 39 15.52 -2.59 4.47
N PHE A 40 14.99 -1.91 3.47
CA PHE A 40 15.53 -1.93 2.10
C PHE A 40 15.84 -0.52 1.63
N ASP A 41 16.91 -0.36 0.86
CA ASP A 41 17.21 0.86 0.13
C ASP A 41 16.61 0.74 -1.28
N LEU A 42 15.56 1.52 -1.56
CA LEU A 42 14.75 1.35 -2.76
C LEU A 42 14.81 2.59 -3.66
N PRO A 43 14.78 2.43 -4.99
CA PRO A 43 14.49 3.54 -5.87
C PRO A 43 13.04 4.03 -5.67
N PRO A 44 12.73 5.27 -6.08
CA PRO A 44 11.35 5.72 -6.16
C PRO A 44 10.54 4.83 -7.11
N GLY A 45 9.32 4.50 -6.72
CA GLY A 45 8.48 3.58 -7.46
C GLY A 45 7.32 3.05 -6.63
N LEU A 46 6.43 2.32 -7.29
CA LEU A 46 5.33 1.61 -6.65
C LEU A 46 5.71 0.14 -6.49
N TYR A 47 5.60 -0.37 -5.27
CA TYR A 47 6.00 -1.74 -4.94
C TYR A 47 4.87 -2.50 -4.25
N GLN A 48 4.77 -3.78 -4.57
CA GLN A 48 3.86 -4.70 -3.91
C GLN A 48 4.66 -5.64 -3.02
N TYR A 49 4.10 -6.04 -1.89
CA TYR A 49 4.74 -6.93 -0.95
C TYR A 49 3.76 -7.73 -0.10
N ARG A 50 4.28 -8.79 0.51
CA ARG A 50 3.57 -9.69 1.43
C ARG A 50 4.52 -10.17 2.51
N PHE A 51 3.94 -10.63 3.62
CA PHE A 51 4.66 -11.29 4.69
C PHE A 51 4.34 -12.78 4.67
N LEU A 52 5.35 -13.62 4.84
CA LEU A 52 5.19 -15.04 5.11
C LEU A 52 5.47 -15.26 6.59
N VAL A 53 4.41 -15.40 7.38
CA VAL A 53 4.50 -15.53 8.84
C VAL A 53 4.09 -16.94 9.22
N ASP A 54 5.01 -17.68 9.83
CA ASP A 54 4.81 -19.08 10.21
C ASP A 54 4.29 -19.97 9.06
N GLY A 55 4.76 -19.70 7.84
CA GLY A 55 4.38 -20.42 6.62
C GLY A 55 3.05 -19.98 5.99
N VAL A 56 2.41 -18.93 6.52
CA VAL A 56 1.15 -18.40 6.01
C VAL A 56 1.35 -17.02 5.40
N TRP A 57 0.82 -16.81 4.19
CA TRP A 57 0.83 -15.51 3.53
C TRP A 57 -0.10 -14.52 4.24
N ARG A 58 0.44 -13.35 4.58
CA ARG A 58 -0.23 -12.28 5.32
C ARG A 58 0.02 -10.93 4.66
N CYS A 59 -0.89 -10.00 4.93
CA CYS A 59 -0.79 -8.58 4.62
C CYS A 59 -1.10 -7.79 5.90
N ASP A 60 -0.56 -6.59 6.00
CA ASP A 60 -0.91 -5.63 7.04
C ASP A 60 -2.15 -4.85 6.60
N ASP A 61 -3.30 -5.12 7.22
CA ASP A 61 -4.58 -4.46 6.92
C ASP A 61 -4.58 -2.95 7.25
N THR A 62 -3.55 -2.46 7.96
CA THR A 62 -3.37 -1.03 8.22
C THR A 62 -2.63 -0.29 7.09
N LYS A 63 -2.18 -1.01 6.06
CA LYS A 63 -1.49 -0.46 4.90
C LYS A 63 -2.35 -0.58 3.64
N PRO A 64 -2.07 0.21 2.59
CA PRO A 64 -2.75 0.04 1.31
C PRO A 64 -2.61 -1.40 0.83
N ILE A 65 -3.71 -1.93 0.28
CA ILE A 65 -3.82 -3.29 -0.24
C ILE A 65 -4.30 -3.21 -1.68
N VAL A 66 -3.71 -4.06 -2.52
CA VAL A 66 -4.14 -4.31 -3.90
C VAL A 66 -4.56 -5.77 -4.02
N ARG A 67 -5.59 -6.01 -4.83
CA ARG A 67 -6.03 -7.35 -5.23
C ARG A 67 -5.80 -7.49 -6.73
N ASP A 68 -5.12 -8.55 -7.12
CA ASP A 68 -4.95 -8.86 -8.54
C ASP A 68 -6.17 -9.63 -9.11
N GLU A 69 -6.12 -9.90 -10.41
CA GLU A 69 -7.15 -10.64 -11.15
C GLU A 69 -7.33 -12.10 -10.68
N TYR A 70 -6.33 -12.66 -10.00
CA TYR A 70 -6.37 -14.01 -9.42
C TYR A 70 -6.83 -14.01 -7.95
N GLY A 71 -7.20 -12.85 -7.41
CA GLY A 71 -7.62 -12.68 -6.02
C GLY A 71 -6.47 -12.66 -5.01
N LEU A 72 -5.23 -12.55 -5.47
CA LEU A 72 -4.07 -12.42 -4.60
C LEU A 72 -4.07 -11.04 -3.94
N ILE A 73 -4.11 -11.04 -2.61
CA ILE A 73 -4.10 -9.83 -1.80
C ILE A 73 -2.67 -9.51 -1.41
N SER A 74 -2.15 -8.33 -1.78
CA SER A 74 -0.81 -7.85 -1.39
C SER A 74 -0.90 -6.44 -0.83
N ASN A 75 0.05 -6.05 0.02
CA ASN A 75 0.21 -4.65 0.37
C ASN A 75 0.89 -3.88 -0.78
N GLU A 76 0.57 -2.60 -0.90
CA GLU A 76 1.16 -1.68 -1.88
C GLU A 76 1.81 -0.49 -1.18
N MET A 77 3.00 -0.09 -1.63
CA MET A 77 3.75 1.04 -1.08
C MET A 77 4.36 1.89 -2.19
N LEU A 78 4.08 3.19 -2.14
CA LEU A 78 4.72 4.20 -2.98
C LEU A 78 6.00 4.72 -2.29
N VAL A 79 7.13 4.65 -2.99
CA VAL A 79 8.40 5.25 -2.58
C VAL A 79 8.64 6.53 -3.40
N THR A 80 8.82 7.64 -2.70
CA THR A 80 9.17 8.95 -3.28
C THR A 80 10.52 9.43 -2.75
N LEU A 81 11.23 10.26 -3.54
CA LEU A 81 12.49 10.92 -3.12
C LEU A 81 12.28 11.98 -2.04
N VAL A 82 11.06 12.46 -1.89
CA VAL A 82 10.71 13.37 -0.79
C VAL A 82 10.66 12.52 0.49
N GLU A 83 11.53 12.87 1.44
CA GLU A 83 11.51 12.32 2.81
C GLU A 83 10.21 12.74 3.49
N ASN A 84 9.12 12.02 3.23
CA ASN A 84 7.88 12.24 3.97
C ASN A 84 8.06 11.73 5.40
N ASN A 85 8.53 12.61 6.27
CA ASN A 85 8.37 12.53 7.74
C ASN A 85 6.90 12.73 8.17
N THR A 86 5.95 12.40 7.30
CA THR A 86 4.54 12.61 7.53
C THR A 86 3.80 11.46 6.88
N HIS A 87 3.14 10.64 7.71
CA HIS A 87 1.98 9.90 7.26
C HIS A 87 1.06 10.88 6.51
N PRO A 88 0.70 10.66 5.23
CA PRO A 88 -0.57 11.18 4.79
C PRO A 88 -1.59 10.31 5.51
N ALA A 89 -2.04 10.77 6.68
CA ALA A 89 -3.41 10.53 7.04
C ALA A 89 -4.20 11.00 5.82
N VAL A 90 -4.74 10.05 5.06
CA VAL A 90 -5.80 10.35 4.10
C VAL A 90 -7.00 10.74 4.95
N GLN A 91 -6.95 11.94 5.52
CA GLN A 91 -8.16 12.67 5.87
C GLN A 91 -8.72 13.09 4.52
N LEU A 92 -9.66 12.30 4.00
CA LEU A 92 -10.72 12.87 3.21
C LEU A 92 -11.40 13.88 4.14
N GLU A 93 -10.96 15.14 4.12
CA GLU A 93 -11.84 16.23 4.52
C GLU A 93 -13.05 16.13 3.59
N PRO A 94 -14.26 15.82 4.08
CA PRO A 94 -15.43 15.90 3.22
C PRO A 94 -15.53 17.34 2.70
N PRO A 95 -15.82 17.55 1.40
CA PRO A 95 -15.97 18.89 0.87
C PRO A 95 -16.98 19.65 1.74
N PRO A 96 -16.79 20.96 1.99
CA PRO A 96 -17.72 21.72 2.80
C PRO A 96 -19.11 21.53 2.21
N ILE A 97 -20.01 20.97 3.03
CA ILE A 97 -21.40 20.72 2.67
C ILE A 97 -21.99 22.08 2.27
N ARG A 98 -22.02 22.37 0.96
CA ARG A 98 -22.89 23.41 0.42
C ARG A 98 -24.29 22.88 0.66
N ARG A 99 -24.94 23.45 1.67
CA ARG A 99 -26.36 23.29 1.94
C ARG A 99 -27.13 23.80 0.72
N MET A 100 -27.35 22.94 -0.26
CA MET A 100 -28.35 23.14 -1.29
C MET A 100 -29.56 22.32 -0.88
N ASN A 101 -30.64 23.06 -0.62
CA ASN A 101 -31.90 22.52 -0.20
C ASN A 101 -32.49 21.59 -1.28
N LEU A 102 -33.33 20.70 -0.78
CA LEU A 102 -34.04 19.62 -1.43
C LEU A 102 -35.11 20.12 -2.40
N ASP A 103 -34.96 19.84 -3.69
CA ASP A 103 -36.08 19.63 -4.61
C ASP A 103 -35.68 18.85 -5.87
N GLU A 104 -36.39 17.72 -6.03
CA GLU A 104 -36.67 16.99 -7.26
C GLU A 104 -35.57 16.18 -7.95
N GLY A 105 -35.65 14.86 -7.74
CA GLY A 105 -35.78 13.93 -8.87
C GLY A 105 -34.55 13.12 -9.26
N THR A 106 -34.70 11.80 -9.10
CA THR A 106 -34.04 10.72 -9.88
C THR A 106 -32.81 10.06 -9.25
N ILE A 107 -32.86 8.73 -9.38
CA ILE A 107 -32.14 7.65 -8.69
C ILE A 107 -30.81 7.30 -9.39
N LEU A 108 -29.88 6.73 -8.60
CA LEU A 108 -28.66 5.92 -8.90
C LEU A 108 -27.91 6.15 -10.22
N THR A 109 -26.58 6.26 -10.15
CA THR A 109 -25.64 5.36 -10.87
C THR A 109 -24.22 5.47 -10.29
N THR A 110 -23.78 4.37 -9.70
CA THR A 110 -22.50 3.66 -9.88
C THR A 110 -21.24 4.44 -10.30
N VAL A 111 -20.21 4.29 -9.46
CA VAL A 111 -18.76 4.28 -9.74
C VAL A 111 -18.38 4.42 -11.22
N ARG A 112 -17.67 5.50 -11.54
CA ARG A 112 -16.61 5.47 -12.55
C ARG A 112 -15.34 6.06 -11.97
N VAL A 113 -14.36 5.19 -11.80
CA VAL A 113 -12.94 5.55 -11.74
C VAL A 113 -12.63 6.19 -13.09
N GLU A 114 -12.47 7.51 -13.12
CA GLU A 114 -11.89 8.20 -14.27
C GLU A 114 -10.50 8.69 -13.86
N VAL A 115 -9.49 7.98 -14.32
CA VAL A 115 -8.13 8.52 -14.48
C VAL A 115 -8.03 8.95 -15.93
N PRO A 116 -8.05 10.25 -16.28
CA PRO A 116 -7.89 10.66 -17.66
C PRO A 116 -6.39 10.70 -18.01
N ASN A 117 -6.02 9.71 -18.83
CA ASN A 117 -5.17 9.80 -20.02
C ASN A 117 -3.75 10.39 -19.93
N PHE A 118 -2.80 9.46 -20.11
CA PHE A 118 -1.70 9.45 -21.10
C PHE A 118 -1.28 10.76 -21.78
N ILE A 119 0.05 10.98 -21.81
CA ILE A 119 0.88 11.63 -22.87
C ILE A 119 2.33 11.68 -22.30
N PHE A 120 3.45 11.35 -22.96
CA PHE A 120 3.77 11.00 -24.36
C PHE A 120 5.00 10.05 -24.41
N CYS A 121 5.16 9.45 -25.59
CA CYS A 121 6.22 8.56 -26.06
C CYS A 121 7.66 9.10 -25.96
N LEU A 122 8.58 8.13 -25.91
CA LEU A 122 9.91 8.03 -26.55
C LEU A 122 10.69 9.32 -26.86
N ALA A 123 11.92 9.36 -26.35
CA ALA A 123 13.12 9.65 -27.14
C ALA A 123 14.28 8.79 -26.61
#